data_AF-A0A949MAE1-F1
#
_entry.id   AF-A0A949MAE1-F1
#
_cell.length_a   1.000
_cell.length_b   1.000
_cell.length_c   1.000
_cell.angle_alpha   90.00
_cell.angle_beta   90.00
_cell.angle_gamma   90.00
#
_symmetry.space_group_name_H-M   'P 1'
#
loop_
_entity.id
_entity.type
_entity.pdbx_description
1 polymer ?
#
loop_
_entity_poly.entity_id
_entity_poly.type
_entity_poly.pdbx_seq_one_letter_code
_entity_poly.pdbx_strand_id
1 'polypeptide(L)'
;MSNSVSASRETKSALFWGAFILGLLTINLGIAALAIYMAVGDSSFRPLPNYSSQAVDWQVHKDLLEASDRLAWNIQLAPLGKNEGVRIGIKDAMGNPVKGCTGRVEAYHFTRSGQSQSVEIAPEGDQEGVYLAAISIDREGKWQISLDLKGPRQERYVSDRVVDWSLP
;
A
#
# COMPACT_ATOMS: atom_id res chain seq x y z
N MET A 1 17.72 16.90 72.39
CA MET A 1 16.52 16.44 71.65
C MET A 1 16.39 17.13 70.27
N SER A 2 17.48 17.34 69.50
CA SER A 2 17.42 17.95 68.16
C SER A 2 17.67 16.98 67.00
N ASN A 3 18.15 15.75 67.26
CA ASN A 3 18.55 14.81 66.20
C ASN A 3 17.40 13.99 65.58
N SER A 4 16.22 13.90 66.22
CA SER A 4 15.09 13.12 65.69
C SER A 4 14.24 13.88 64.66
N VAL A 5 14.29 15.22 64.68
CA VAL A 5 13.48 16.08 63.79
C VAL A 5 14.11 16.21 62.40
N SER A 6 15.45 16.19 62.31
CA SER A 6 16.20 16.25 61.05
C SER A 6 16.05 14.97 60.22
N ALA A 7 16.24 13.80 60.84
CA ALA A 7 16.13 12.51 60.16
C ALA A 7 14.73 12.28 59.54
N SER A 8 13.66 12.65 60.25
CA SER A 8 12.28 12.49 59.75
C SER A 8 11.94 13.44 58.59
N ARG A 9 12.56 14.62 58.51
CA ARG A 9 12.40 15.56 57.39
C ARG A 9 13.14 15.06 56.14
N GLU A 10 14.33 14.50 56.33
CA GLU A 10 15.17 13.96 55.25
C GLU A 10 14.49 12.77 54.53
N THR A 11 13.92 11.83 55.29
CA THR A 11 13.18 10.70 54.70
C THR A 11 11.93 11.16 53.92
N LYS A 12 11.21 12.17 54.41
CA LYS A 12 10.01 12.70 53.75
C LYS A 12 10.34 13.43 52.44
N SER A 13 11.44 14.19 52.41
CA SER A 13 11.91 14.83 51.18
C SER A 13 12.39 13.81 50.15
N ALA A 14 13.11 12.76 50.58
CA ALA A 14 13.54 11.68 49.68
C ALA A 14 12.34 10.93 49.08
N LEU A 15 11.31 10.63 49.88
CA LEU A 15 10.07 10.02 49.42
C LEU A 15 9.30 10.92 48.44
N PHE A 16 9.22 12.22 48.72
CA PHE A 16 8.55 13.18 47.84
C PHE A 16 9.24 13.28 46.47
N TRP A 17 10.56 13.44 46.45
CA TRP A 17 11.33 13.51 45.20
C TRP A 17 11.31 12.20 44.43
N GLY A 18 11.37 11.06 45.12
CA GLY A 18 11.22 9.74 44.51
C GLY A 18 9.84 9.56 43.85
N ALA A 19 8.77 9.90 44.56
CA ALA A 19 7.41 9.85 44.03
C ALA A 19 7.20 10.84 42.87
N PHE A 20 7.81 12.02 42.92
CA PHE A 20 7.74 13.01 41.86
C PHE A 20 8.38 12.52 40.57
N ILE A 21 9.59 11.96 40.65
CA ILE A 21 10.29 11.39 39.50
C ILE A 21 9.50 10.20 38.93
N LEU A 22 9.00 9.32 39.79
CA LEU A 22 8.19 8.17 39.38
C LEU A 22 6.89 8.60 38.70
N GLY A 23 6.25 9.65 39.22
CA GLY A 23 5.05 10.26 38.62
C GLY A 23 5.32 10.82 37.23
N LEU A 24 6.40 11.60 37.06
CA LEU A 24 6.82 12.11 35.75
C LEU A 24 7.13 10.98 34.75
N LEU A 25 7.78 9.92 35.21
CA LEU A 25 8.05 8.73 34.41
C LEU A 25 6.74 8.05 33.96
N THR A 26 5.79 7.90 34.89
CA THR A 26 4.50 7.26 34.64
C THR A 26 3.67 8.06 33.63
N ILE A 27 3.69 9.39 33.72
CA ILE A 27 3.03 10.28 32.75
C ILE A 27 3.65 10.12 31.36
N ASN A 28 4.98 10.06 31.26
CA ASN A 28 5.66 9.84 29.98
C ASN A 28 5.28 8.49 29.35
N LEU A 29 5.33 7.41 30.14
CA LEU A 29 4.90 6.09 29.67
C LEU A 29 3.42 6.08 29.27
N GLY A 30 2.56 6.78 30.02
CA GLY A 30 1.14 6.90 29.72
C GLY A 30 0.88 7.63 28.40
N ILE A 31 1.58 8.74 28.14
CA ILE A 31 1.48 9.48 26.87
C ILE A 31 1.98 8.60 25.71
N ALA A 32 3.11 7.91 25.87
CA ALA A 32 3.62 7.00 24.86
C ALA A 32 2.64 5.84 24.58
N ALA A 33 2.08 5.23 25.61
CA ALA A 33 1.09 4.17 25.48
C ALA A 33 -0.21 4.65 24.81
N LEU A 34 -0.68 5.85 25.16
CA LEU A 34 -1.85 6.46 24.52
C LEU A 34 -1.60 6.76 23.04
N ALA A 35 -0.42 7.30 22.72
CA ALA A 35 -0.01 7.53 21.34
C ALA A 35 0.05 6.21 20.53
N ILE A 36 0.61 5.15 21.11
CA ILE A 36 0.63 3.81 20.50
C ILE A 36 -0.80 3.28 20.32
N TYR A 37 -1.64 3.39 21.34
CA TYR A 37 -3.04 2.94 21.27
C TYR A 37 -3.83 3.67 20.17
N MET A 38 -3.67 4.99 20.08
CA MET A 38 -4.29 5.79 19.02
C MET A 38 -3.69 5.48 17.64
N ALA A 39 -2.38 5.29 17.53
CA ALA A 39 -1.72 4.93 16.26
C ALA A 39 -2.12 3.53 15.76
N VAL A 40 -2.35 2.58 16.66
CA VAL A 40 -2.87 1.25 16.30
C VAL A 40 -4.37 1.31 15.97
N GLY A 41 -5.13 2.22 16.60
CA GLY A 41 -6.55 2.44 16.33
C GLY A 41 -6.85 3.25 15.06
N ASP A 42 -5.97 4.16 14.65
CA ASP A 42 -6.12 4.97 13.44
C ASP A 42 -5.72 4.17 12.18
N SER A 43 -6.71 3.51 11.59
CA SER A 43 -6.57 2.75 10.35
C SER A 43 -6.16 3.57 9.11
N SER A 44 -5.97 4.89 9.24
CA SER A 44 -5.52 5.77 8.15
C SER A 44 -4.05 5.55 7.75
N PHE A 45 -3.25 4.97 8.66
CA PHE A 45 -1.86 4.57 8.45
C PHE A 45 -1.71 3.05 8.44
N ARG A 46 -2.62 2.30 7.80
CA ARG A 46 -2.25 0.93 7.43
C ARG A 46 -1.05 1.03 6.49
N PRO A 47 0.12 0.47 6.84
CA PRO A 47 1.11 0.13 5.83
C PRO A 47 0.36 -0.65 4.77
N LEU A 48 0.63 -0.41 3.49
CA LEU A 48 0.05 -1.24 2.43
C LEU A 48 0.16 -2.70 2.91
N PRO A 49 -0.95 -3.45 2.94
CA PRO A 49 -0.86 -4.85 3.35
C PRO A 49 0.25 -5.47 2.52
N ASN A 50 1.25 -6.06 3.19
CA ASN A 50 2.48 -6.64 2.62
C ASN A 50 3.73 -5.74 2.51
N TYR A 51 3.83 -4.57 3.15
CA TYR A 51 5.06 -3.76 3.11
C TYR A 51 6.32 -4.53 3.60
N SER A 52 6.17 -5.35 4.65
CA SER A 52 7.27 -6.16 5.20
C SER A 52 7.71 -7.32 4.29
N SER A 53 6.80 -7.87 3.48
CA SER A 53 7.14 -8.91 2.49
C SER A 53 7.66 -8.30 1.18
N GLN A 54 7.23 -7.09 0.82
CA GLN A 54 7.78 -6.33 -0.32
C GLN A 54 9.24 -5.88 -0.06
N ALA A 55 9.62 -5.65 1.20
CA ALA A 55 10.99 -5.26 1.54
C ALA A 55 12.04 -6.38 1.33
N VAL A 56 11.62 -7.66 1.33
CA VAL A 56 12.52 -8.81 1.14
C VAL A 56 12.72 -9.16 -0.34
N ASP A 57 11.79 -8.76 -1.21
CA ASP A 57 11.82 -9.07 -2.65
C ASP A 57 12.04 -7.83 -3.55
N TRP A 58 12.47 -6.69 -3.01
CA TRP A 58 12.70 -5.48 -3.80
C TRP A 58 13.64 -5.71 -4.99
N GLN A 59 14.69 -6.51 -4.82
CA GLN A 59 15.60 -6.84 -5.92
C GLN A 59 14.91 -7.70 -6.98
N VAL A 60 14.08 -8.67 -6.57
CA VAL A 60 13.29 -9.50 -7.49
C VAL A 60 12.28 -8.64 -8.25
N HIS A 61 11.60 -7.72 -7.57
CA HIS A 61 10.68 -6.77 -8.20
C HIS A 61 11.38 -5.87 -9.21
N LYS A 62 12.58 -5.36 -8.86
CA LYS A 62 13.40 -4.56 -9.75
C LYS A 62 13.85 -5.35 -10.98
N ASP A 63 14.34 -6.57 -10.80
CA ASP A 63 14.76 -7.44 -11.90
C ASP A 63 13.58 -7.79 -12.82
N LEU A 64 12.38 -7.95 -12.26
CA LEU A 64 11.13 -8.15 -13.01
C LEU A 64 10.73 -6.89 -13.78
N LEU A 65 10.84 -5.70 -13.20
CA LEU A 65 10.61 -4.44 -13.91
C LEU A 65 11.57 -4.29 -15.09
N GLU A 66 12.86 -4.54 -14.89
CA GLU A 66 13.85 -4.50 -15.97
C GLU A 66 13.57 -5.58 -17.05
N ALA A 67 13.10 -6.77 -16.66
CA ALA A 67 12.68 -7.80 -17.60
C ALA A 67 11.44 -7.38 -18.41
N SER A 68 10.51 -6.69 -17.77
CA SER A 68 9.29 -6.18 -18.38
C SER A 68 9.59 -5.06 -19.37
N ASP A 69 10.52 -4.17 -19.03
CA ASP A 69 11.02 -3.13 -19.93
C ASP A 69 11.66 -3.73 -21.20
N ARG A 70 12.36 -4.87 -21.08
CA ARG A 70 12.89 -5.60 -22.25
C ARG A 70 11.82 -6.21 -23.14
N LEU A 71 10.65 -6.57 -22.60
CA LEU A 71 9.53 -7.03 -23.41
C LEU A 71 8.92 -5.90 -24.26
N ALA A 72 9.07 -4.65 -23.81
CA ALA A 72 8.60 -3.45 -24.49
C ALA A 72 7.10 -3.52 -24.87
N TRP A 73 6.29 -4.13 -24.01
CA TRP A 73 4.84 -4.16 -24.20
C TRP A 73 4.24 -2.77 -23.95
N ASN A 74 3.31 -2.39 -24.81
CA ASN A 74 2.54 -1.15 -24.68
C ASN A 74 1.19 -1.45 -24.03
N ILE A 75 1.04 -1.00 -22.79
CA ILE A 75 -0.20 -1.15 -22.00
C ILE A 75 -0.98 0.15 -22.02
N GLN A 76 -2.24 0.08 -22.41
CA GLN A 76 -3.20 1.18 -22.40
C GLN A 76 -4.29 0.89 -21.38
N LEU A 77 -4.50 1.79 -20.43
CA LEU A 77 -5.52 1.66 -19.38
C LEU A 77 -6.61 2.70 -19.62
N ALA A 78 -7.85 2.25 -19.79
CA ALA A 78 -9.01 3.11 -19.98
C ALA A 78 -10.12 2.73 -19.00
N PRO A 79 -10.57 3.64 -18.12
CA PRO A 79 -11.72 3.38 -17.27
C PRO A 79 -12.98 3.30 -18.14
N LEU A 80 -13.85 2.31 -17.88
CA LEU A 80 -15.10 2.17 -18.65
C LEU A 80 -16.23 3.05 -18.12
N GLY A 81 -16.18 3.36 -16.82
CA GLY A 81 -17.21 4.14 -16.14
C GLY A 81 -17.13 3.91 -14.64
N LYS A 82 -18.04 4.55 -13.90
CA LYS A 82 -18.13 4.39 -12.45
C LYS A 82 -18.53 2.95 -12.13
N ASN A 83 -17.66 2.23 -11.44
CA ASN A 83 -17.83 0.81 -11.08
C ASN A 83 -17.96 -0.18 -12.26
N GLU A 84 -17.63 0.21 -13.49
CA GLU A 84 -17.73 -0.66 -14.68
C GLU A 84 -16.42 -1.40 -15.00
N GLY A 85 -15.34 -1.10 -14.29
CA GLY A 85 -14.04 -1.72 -14.52
C GLY A 85 -13.09 -0.87 -15.36
N VAL A 86 -11.97 -1.49 -15.69
CA VAL A 86 -10.86 -0.90 -16.43
C VAL A 86 -10.57 -1.79 -17.62
N ARG A 87 -10.61 -1.19 -18.82
CA ARG A 87 -10.14 -1.82 -20.05
C ARG A 87 -8.62 -1.69 -20.15
N ILE A 88 -7.99 -2.80 -20.51
CA ILE A 88 -6.54 -2.97 -20.59
C ILE A 88 -6.20 -3.45 -21.99
N GLY A 89 -5.68 -2.55 -22.82
CA GLY A 89 -5.13 -2.88 -24.14
C GLY A 89 -3.67 -3.27 -24.01
N ILE A 90 -3.30 -4.45 -24.49
CA ILE A 90 -1.94 -5.01 -24.43
C ILE A 90 -1.44 -5.22 -25.85
N LYS A 91 -0.36 -4.52 -26.20
CA LYS A 91 0.34 -4.67 -27.48
C LYS A 91 1.80 -5.01 -27.26
N ASP A 92 2.38 -5.82 -28.14
CA ASP A 92 3.82 -6.10 -28.14
C ASP A 92 4.63 -4.90 -28.65
N ALA A 93 5.96 -5.04 -28.65
CA ALA A 93 6.88 -4.03 -29.16
C ALA A 93 6.67 -3.67 -30.65
N MET A 94 6.04 -4.57 -31.42
CA MET A 94 5.73 -4.39 -32.84
C MET A 94 4.33 -3.80 -33.06
N GLY A 95 3.55 -3.59 -31.98
CA GLY A 95 2.19 -3.06 -32.02
C GLY A 95 1.11 -4.14 -32.23
N ASN A 96 1.46 -5.43 -32.24
CA ASN A 96 0.49 -6.50 -32.37
C ASN A 96 -0.23 -6.76 -31.04
N PRO A 97 -1.54 -7.09 -31.06
CA PRO A 97 -2.26 -7.46 -29.85
C PRO A 97 -1.69 -8.75 -29.23
N VAL A 98 -1.38 -8.72 -27.93
CA VAL A 98 -0.89 -9.90 -27.21
C VAL A 98 -2.07 -10.74 -26.73
N LYS A 99 -2.22 -11.95 -27.26
CA LYS A 99 -3.32 -12.88 -26.91
C LYS A 99 -2.92 -13.82 -25.79
N GLY A 100 -3.91 -14.33 -25.07
CA GLY A 100 -3.71 -15.34 -24.02
C GLY A 100 -2.96 -14.84 -22.78
N CYS A 101 -2.86 -13.52 -22.58
CA CYS A 101 -2.37 -12.98 -21.33
C CYS A 101 -3.31 -13.37 -20.19
N THR A 102 -2.71 -13.77 -19.08
CA THR A 102 -3.40 -14.02 -17.80
C THR A 102 -2.67 -13.25 -16.72
N GLY A 103 -3.33 -12.95 -15.62
CA GLY A 103 -2.68 -12.19 -14.56
C GLY A 103 -3.64 -11.43 -13.70
N ARG A 104 -3.10 -10.49 -12.94
CA ARG A 104 -3.81 -9.74 -11.93
C ARG A 104 -3.48 -8.26 -12.04
N VAL A 105 -4.47 -7.46 -11.71
CA VAL A 105 -4.35 -6.02 -11.56
C VAL A 105 -4.73 -5.68 -10.14
N GLU A 106 -3.83 -4.99 -9.46
CA GLU A 106 -4.10 -4.36 -8.19
C GLU A 106 -4.27 -2.86 -8.41
N ALA A 107 -5.31 -2.29 -7.83
CA ALA A 107 -5.56 -0.86 -7.87
C ALA A 107 -5.98 -0.34 -6.51
N TYR A 108 -5.52 0.86 -6.17
CA TYR A 108 -5.99 1.59 -5.00
C TYR A 108 -5.99 3.09 -5.24
N HIS A 109 -6.94 3.77 -4.61
CA HIS A 109 -7.01 5.23 -4.62
C HIS A 109 -6.02 5.81 -3.61
N PHE A 110 -5.32 6.89 -3.98
CA PHE A 110 -4.25 7.48 -3.14
C PHE A 110 -4.73 7.90 -1.74
N THR A 111 -5.99 8.32 -1.60
CA THR A 111 -6.56 8.70 -0.28
C THR A 111 -7.07 7.53 0.55
N ARG A 112 -7.05 6.31 -0.01
CA ARG A 112 -7.47 5.07 0.66
C ARG A 112 -6.59 3.89 0.24
N SER A 113 -5.28 4.02 0.47
CA SER A 113 -4.30 2.95 0.22
C SER A 113 -4.62 1.64 0.96
N GLY A 114 -5.39 1.69 2.05
CA GLY A 114 -5.88 0.51 2.78
C GLY A 114 -7.07 -0.23 2.13
N GLN A 115 -7.61 0.25 1.01
CA GLN A 115 -8.71 -0.38 0.26
C GLN A 115 -8.24 -0.79 -1.15
N SER A 116 -7.16 -1.58 -1.24
CA SER A 116 -6.72 -2.11 -2.53
C SER A 116 -7.68 -3.18 -3.06
N GLN A 117 -7.94 -3.12 -4.36
CA GLN A 117 -8.72 -4.10 -5.10
C GLN A 117 -7.76 -4.89 -5.98
N SER A 118 -7.73 -6.20 -5.82
CA SER A 118 -6.90 -7.12 -6.62
C SER A 118 -7.82 -8.04 -7.42
N VAL A 119 -7.80 -7.90 -8.74
CA VAL A 119 -8.73 -8.59 -9.64
C VAL A 119 -7.96 -9.26 -10.77
N GLU A 120 -8.39 -10.46 -11.18
CA GLU A 120 -7.82 -11.13 -12.35
C GLU A 120 -8.34 -10.51 -13.65
N ILE A 121 -7.47 -10.47 -14.66
CA ILE A 121 -7.87 -9.98 -15.98
C ILE A 121 -8.63 -11.06 -16.74
N ALA A 122 -9.71 -10.67 -17.41
CA ALA A 122 -10.46 -11.53 -18.31
C ALA A 122 -10.41 -10.95 -19.74
N PRO A 123 -10.39 -11.77 -20.80
CA PRO A 123 -10.52 -11.28 -22.17
C PRO A 123 -11.83 -10.49 -22.36
N GLU A 124 -11.78 -9.36 -23.06
CA GLU A 124 -12.98 -8.57 -23.37
C GLU A 124 -13.64 -9.08 -24.67
N GLY A 125 -14.52 -10.07 -24.52
CA GLY A 125 -15.22 -10.68 -25.65
C GLY A 125 -14.25 -11.36 -26.62
N ASP A 126 -14.38 -11.06 -27.91
CA ASP A 126 -13.53 -11.61 -28.99
C ASP A 126 -12.45 -10.61 -29.44
N GLN A 127 -12.22 -9.53 -28.66
CA GLN A 127 -11.22 -8.52 -28.98
C GLN A 127 -9.81 -9.00 -28.58
N GLU A 128 -8.96 -9.19 -29.58
CA GLU A 128 -7.60 -9.64 -29.37
C GLU A 128 -6.75 -8.57 -28.67
N GLY A 129 -6.03 -8.95 -27.61
CA GLY A 129 -5.17 -8.03 -26.87
C GLY A 129 -5.92 -7.03 -26.01
N VAL A 130 -7.23 -7.20 -25.81
CA VAL A 130 -8.03 -6.36 -24.92
C VAL A 130 -8.57 -7.19 -23.77
N TYR A 131 -8.36 -6.69 -22.57
CA TYR A 131 -8.71 -7.36 -21.33
C TYR A 131 -9.50 -6.43 -20.42
N LEU A 132 -10.35 -7.01 -19.59
CA LEU A 132 -11.16 -6.32 -18.61
C LEU A 132 -10.71 -6.71 -17.20
N ALA A 133 -10.50 -5.69 -16.35
CA ALA A 133 -10.36 -5.87 -14.91
C ALA A 133 -11.58 -5.23 -14.22
N ALA A 134 -12.31 -6.01 -13.44
CA ALA A 134 -13.51 -5.57 -12.73
C ALA A 134 -13.17 -4.75 -11.46
N ILE A 135 -12.50 -3.61 -11.65
CA ILE A 135 -12.08 -2.68 -10.59
C ILE A 135 -13.16 -1.61 -10.41
N SER A 136 -13.56 -1.36 -9.17
CA SER A 136 -14.61 -0.38 -8.87
C SER A 136 -14.02 1.01 -8.71
N ILE A 137 -14.04 1.80 -9.77
CA ILE A 137 -13.65 3.21 -9.72
C ILE A 137 -14.82 4.00 -9.12
N ASP A 138 -14.82 4.18 -7.81
CA ASP A 138 -15.89 4.87 -7.06
C ASP A 138 -15.62 6.38 -6.91
N ARG A 139 -14.40 6.83 -7.26
CA ARG A 139 -13.87 8.16 -6.98
C ARG A 139 -13.00 8.69 -8.11
N GLU A 140 -13.09 9.99 -8.30
CA GLU A 140 -12.19 10.77 -9.15
C GLU A 140 -10.85 11.00 -8.46
N GLY A 141 -9.79 11.06 -9.27
CA GLY A 141 -8.46 11.48 -8.84
C GLY A 141 -7.38 10.45 -9.17
N LYS A 142 -6.34 10.44 -8.34
CA LYS A 142 -5.15 9.62 -8.55
C LYS A 142 -5.34 8.20 -8.05
N TRP A 143 -5.10 7.25 -8.94
CA TRP A 143 -5.10 5.82 -8.67
C TRP A 143 -3.70 5.26 -8.94
N GLN A 144 -3.23 4.41 -8.04
CA GLN A 144 -2.08 3.55 -8.31
C GLN A 144 -2.61 2.25 -8.89
N ILE A 145 -2.01 1.81 -9.98
CA ILE A 145 -2.33 0.55 -10.65
C ILE A 145 -1.05 -0.25 -10.81
N SER A 146 -1.08 -1.48 -10.34
CA SER A 146 -0.01 -2.46 -10.46
C SER A 146 -0.51 -3.64 -11.28
N LEU A 147 0.18 -3.93 -12.38
CA LEU A 147 -0.10 -5.06 -13.25
C LEU A 147 0.93 -6.15 -13.01
N ASP A 148 0.48 -7.39 -12.90
CA ASP A 148 1.31 -8.59 -12.93
C ASP A 148 0.70 -9.58 -13.92
N LEU A 149 1.29 -9.62 -15.10
CA LEU A 149 0.79 -10.31 -16.27
C LEU A 149 1.73 -11.43 -16.68
N LYS A 150 1.17 -12.50 -17.21
CA LYS A 150 1.87 -13.62 -17.82
C LYS A 150 1.42 -13.74 -19.27
N GLY A 151 2.39 -13.64 -20.16
CA GLY A 151 2.19 -13.80 -21.60
C GLY A 151 2.01 -15.25 -22.03
N PRO A 152 1.67 -15.44 -23.30
CA PRO A 152 1.42 -16.77 -23.87
C PRO A 152 2.67 -17.67 -23.88
N ARG A 153 3.88 -17.10 -23.87
CA ARG A 153 5.16 -17.84 -23.78
C ARG A 153 5.68 -17.93 -22.34
N GLN A 154 4.81 -17.69 -21.35
CA GLN A 154 5.14 -17.67 -19.92
C GLN A 154 6.11 -16.54 -19.51
N GLU A 155 6.27 -15.52 -20.35
CA GLU A 155 6.96 -14.28 -19.99
C GLU A 155 6.15 -13.52 -18.94
N ARG A 156 6.81 -13.03 -17.90
CA ARG A 156 6.16 -12.22 -16.86
C ARG A 156 6.39 -10.74 -17.16
N TYR A 157 5.32 -9.96 -17.13
CA TYR A 157 5.33 -8.52 -17.31
C TYR A 157 4.73 -7.87 -16.06
N VAL A 158 5.50 -7.04 -15.37
CA VAL A 158 5.07 -6.25 -14.23
C VAL A 158 5.16 -4.76 -14.57
N SER A 159 4.19 -3.98 -14.11
CA SER A 159 4.20 -2.53 -14.31
C SER A 159 3.43 -1.83 -13.21
N ASP A 160 4.03 -0.76 -12.69
CA ASP A 160 3.40 0.13 -11.70
C ASP A 160 3.18 1.50 -12.33
N ARG A 161 1.92 1.99 -12.34
CA ARG A 161 1.55 3.26 -12.97
C ARG A 161 0.60 4.04 -12.09
N VAL A 162 0.84 5.35 -12.00
CA VAL A 162 -0.13 6.30 -11.47
C VAL A 162 -0.96 6.83 -12.62
N VAL A 163 -2.27 6.71 -12.51
CA VAL A 163 -3.23 7.29 -13.46
C VAL A 163 -4.09 8.31 -12.76
N ASP A 164 -4.45 9.36 -13.49
CA ASP A 164 -5.41 10.36 -13.04
C ASP A 164 -6.72 10.14 -13.80
N TRP A 165 -7.73 9.66 -13.10
CA TRP A 165 -9.04 9.40 -13.67
C TRP A 165 -10.03 10.42 -13.12
N SER A 166 -10.32 11.43 -13.94
CA SER A 166 -11.52 12.25 -13.78
C SER A 166 -12.70 11.47 -14.35
N LEU A 167 -13.72 11.19 -13.52
CA LEU A 167 -14.96 10.63 -14.02
C LEU A 167 -15.62 11.69 -14.93
N PRO A 168 -16.06 11.34 -16.14
CA PRO A 168 -16.81 12.25 -17.00
C PRO A 168 -18.24 12.49 -16.50
#